data_AF-A0A3M1SAU0-F1
#
_entry.id   AF-A0A3M1SAU0-F1
#
_cell.length_a   1.000
_cell.length_b   1.000
_cell.length_c   1.000
_cell.angle_alpha   90.00
_cell.angle_beta   90.00
_cell.angle_gamma   90.00
#
_symmetry.space_group_name_H-M   'P 1'
#
loop_
_entity.id
_entity.type
_entity.pdbx_description
1 polymer ?
#
loop_
_entity_poly.entity_id
_entity_poly.type
_entity_poly.pdbx_seq_one_letter_code
_entity_poly.pdbx_strand_id
1 'polypeptide(L)' 'RLSRSLDLNLAIDNLLNKKYFETQNYFESRTSPLADPMMRIHATPGYPITVSIGVTFRFGVNE' A
#
# COMPACT_ATOMS: atom_id res chain seq x y z
N ARG A 1 -15.06 16.96 10.01
CA ARG A 1 -15.85 17.82 9.11
C ARG A 1 -15.69 19.26 9.55
N LEU A 2 -15.13 20.13 8.70
CA LEU A 2 -14.83 21.52 9.07
C LEU A 2 -15.98 22.46 8.69
N SER A 3 -16.70 22.15 7.60
CA SER A 3 -17.95 22.82 7.22
C SER A 3 -18.85 21.85 6.45
N ARG A 4 -20.05 22.29 6.03
CA ARG A 4 -20.94 21.48 5.18
C ARG A 4 -20.28 21.11 3.84
N SER A 5 -19.39 21.96 3.34
CA SER A 5 -18.74 21.81 2.02
C SER A 5 -17.28 21.38 2.08
N LEU A 6 -16.69 21.26 3.29
CA LEU A 6 -15.28 20.94 3.46
C LEU A 6 -15.03 19.92 4.59
N ASP A 7 -14.34 18.85 4.24
CA ASP A 7 -13.86 17.82 5.16
C ASP A 7 -12.32 17.79 5.16
N LEU A 8 -11.74 17.69 6.37
CA LEU A 8 -10.33 17.41 6.57
C LEU A 8 -10.17 15.97 7.06
N ASN A 9 -9.22 15.26 6.46
CA ASN A 9 -8.95 13.86 6.75
C ASN A 9 -7.49 13.73 7.18
N LEU A 10 -7.25 13.05 8.29
CA LEU A 10 -5.93 12.65 8.76
C LEU A 10 -5.93 11.14 8.93
N ALA A 11 -4.95 10.46 8.35
CA ALA A 11 -4.74 9.03 8.52
C ALA A 11 -3.28 8.76 8.86
N ILE A 12 -3.07 7.78 9.75
CA ILE A 12 -1.75 7.25 10.08
C ILE A 12 -1.82 5.74 9.81
N ASP A 13 -1.10 5.32 8.78
CA ASP A 13 -1.03 3.93 8.35
C ASP A 13 0.22 3.27 8.91
N ASN A 14 0.13 1.96 9.15
CA ASN A 14 1.18 1.17 9.80
C ASN A 14 1.68 1.82 11.12
N LEU A 15 0.75 2.24 11.99
CA LEU A 15 1.03 3.01 13.22
C LEU A 15 2.10 2.38 14.12
N LEU A 16 2.16 1.04 14.19
CA LEU A 16 3.13 0.30 14.99
C LEU A 16 4.43 -0.01 14.24
N ASN A 17 4.59 0.55 13.04
CA ASN A 17 5.73 0.32 12.15
C ASN A 17 6.04 -1.18 11.98
N LYS A 18 5.00 -1.98 11.78
CA LYS A 18 5.13 -3.42 11.58
C LYS A 18 5.94 -3.65 10.31
N LYS A 19 6.92 -4.54 10.40
CA LYS A 19 7.61 -5.08 9.23
C LYS A 19 6.79 -6.24 8.67
N TYR A 20 6.34 -6.13 7.43
CA TYR A 20 5.56 -7.14 6.75
C TYR A 20 5.86 -7.14 5.25
N PHE A 21 5.36 -8.16 4.56
CA PHE A 21 5.42 -8.27 3.10
C PHE A 21 4.00 -8.30 2.54
N GLU A 22 3.75 -7.57 1.46
CA GLU A 22 2.41 -7.40 0.89
C GLU A 22 2.00 -8.57 0.00
N THR A 23 2.93 -9.00 -0.85
CA THR A 23 2.71 -10.10 -1.79
C THR A 23 3.91 -11.04 -1.74
N GLN A 24 3.63 -12.31 -2.00
CA GLN A 24 4.64 -13.34 -2.09
C GLN A 24 4.46 -14.06 -3.42
N ASN A 25 5.43 -13.90 -4.31
CA ASN A 25 5.46 -14.61 -5.59
C ASN A 25 6.48 -15.74 -5.53
N TYR A 26 6.02 -16.93 -5.88
CA TYR A 26 6.88 -18.09 -6.05
C TYR A 26 7.36 -18.16 -7.50
N PHE A 27 8.67 -18.06 -7.70
CA PHE A 27 9.28 -18.11 -9.02
C PHE A 27 10.08 -19.40 -9.17
N GLU A 28 9.76 -20.14 -10.22
CA GLU A 28 10.65 -21.13 -10.81
C GLU A 28 11.43 -20.46 -11.93
N SER A 29 12.75 -20.51 -11.88
CA SER A 29 13.59 -20.00 -12.97
C SER A 29 14.62 -21.05 -13.38
N ARG A 30 14.85 -21.16 -14.69
CA ARG A 30 15.85 -22.03 -15.30
C ARG A 30 16.58 -21.23 -16.37
N THR A 31 17.90 -21.33 -16.42
CA THR A 31 18.72 -20.64 -17.43
C THR A 31 18.68 -21.33 -18.80
N SER A 32 18.27 -22.61 -18.83
CA SER A 32 17.99 -23.39 -20.04
C SER A 32 16.95 -24.49 -19.74
N PRO A 33 16.31 -25.10 -20.75
CA PRO A 33 15.29 -26.14 -20.54
C PRO A 33 15.76 -27.38 -19.78
N LEU A 34 17.07 -27.66 -19.81
CA LEU A 34 17.68 -28.85 -19.19
C LEU A 34 18.38 -28.53 -17.86
N ALA A 35 18.60 -27.27 -17.52
CA ALA A 35 19.23 -26.87 -16.26
C ALA A 35 18.28 -27.10 -15.07
N ASP A 36 18.79 -27.44 -13.89
CA ASP A 36 17.94 -27.63 -12.69
C ASP A 36 17.13 -26.37 -12.34
N PRO A 37 15.88 -26.52 -11.88
CA PRO A 37 15.05 -25.37 -11.55
C PRO A 37 15.49 -24.74 -10.23
N MET A 38 15.67 -23.41 -10.27
CA MET A 38 15.91 -22.62 -9.07
C MET A 38 14.62 -21.99 -8.59
N MET A 39 14.29 -22.25 -7.32
CA MET A 39 13.10 -21.70 -6.68
C MET A 39 13.47 -20.46 -5.88
N ARG A 40 12.76 -19.36 -6.09
CA ARG A 40 12.92 -18.14 -5.29
C ARG A 40 11.56 -17.61 -4.87
N ILE A 41 11.47 -17.21 -3.62
CA ILE A 41 10.38 -16.39 -3.11
C ILE A 41 10.78 -14.93 -3.28
N HIS A 42 10.03 -14.19 -4.09
CA HIS A 42 10.11 -12.72 -4.10
C HIS A 42 8.97 -12.19 -3.26
N ALA A 43 9.29 -11.30 -2.32
CA ALA A 43 8.29 -10.67 -1.49
C ALA A 43 8.44 -9.15 -1.59
N THR A 44 7.33 -8.45 -1.79
CA THR A 44 7.32 -6.99 -1.83
C THR A 44 7.25 -6.47 -0.39
N PRO A 45 8.27 -5.74 0.10
CA PRO A 45 8.22 -5.16 1.44
C PRO A 45 7.06 -4.16 1.55
N GLY A 46 6.32 -4.21 2.66
CA GLY A 46 5.29 -3.23 2.96
C GLY A 46 5.87 -1.86 3.32
N TYR A 47 5.06 -0.83 3.18
CA TYR A 47 5.44 0.54 3.50
C TYR A 47 5.67 0.74 5.02
N PRO A 48 6.60 1.64 5.42
CA PRO A 48 6.79 2.01 6.81
C PRO A 48 5.60 2.84 7.33
N ILE A 49 5.68 3.32 8.57
CA ILE A 49 4.71 4.29 9.10
C ILE A 49 4.51 5.44 8.10
N THR A 50 3.26 5.70 7.75
CA THR A 50 2.89 6.69 6.72
C THR A 50 1.81 7.61 7.26
N VAL A 51 1.93 8.91 6.99
CA VAL A 51 0.95 9.92 7.41
C VAL A 51 0.35 10.57 6.18
N SER A 52 -0.98 10.56 6.10
CA SER A 52 -1.73 11.12 4.98
C SER A 52 -2.67 12.22 5.48
N ILE A 53 -2.62 13.38 4.82
CA ILE A 53 -3.51 14.51 5.08
C ILE A 53 -4.29 14.80 3.79
N GLY A 54 -5.61 14.86 3.89
CA GLY A 54 -6.50 15.09 2.76
C GLY A 54 -7.52 16.19 3.05
N VAL A 55 -7.90 16.90 1.99
CA VAL A 55 -9.02 17.86 2.00
C VAL A 55 -10.02 17.38 0.97
N THR A 56 -11.29 17.27 1.36
CA THR A 56 -12.38 16.93 0.44
C THR A 56 -13.34 18.11 0.34
N PHE A 57 -13.55 18.58 -0.89
CA PHE A 57 -14.54 19.62 -1.21
C PHE A 57 -15.82 18.97 -1.70
N ARG A 58 -16.96 19.41 -1.17
CA ARG A 58 -18.30 19.00 -1.62
C ARG A 58 -19.00 20.18 -2.28
N PHE A 59 -19.31 20.03 -3.57
CA PHE A 59 -20.01 21.05 -4.36
C PHE A 59 -21.51 20.73 -4.44
N GLY A 60 -22.35 21.75 -4.69
CA GLY A 60 -23.81 21.58 -4.81
C GLY A 60 -24.56 21.40 -3.48
N VAL A 61 -23.91 21.73 -2.36
CA VAL A 61 -24.57 21.76 -1.05
C VAL A 61 -25.39 23.05 -0.96
N ASN A 62 -26.65 23.00 -1.40
CA ASN A 62 -27.58 24.12 -1.26
C ASN A 62 -27.93 24.35 0.22
N GLU A 63 -28.02 25.61 0.65
CA GLU A 63 -28.32 26.02 2.03
C GLU A 63 -29.55 25.33 2.61
#